data_AF-A0A897N1A3-F1
#
_entry.id   AF-A0A897N1A3-F1
#
_cell.length_a   1.000
_cell.length_b   1.000
_cell.length_c   1.000
_cell.angle_alpha   90.00
_cell.angle_beta   90.00
_cell.angle_gamma   90.00
#
_symmetry.space_group_name_H-M   'P 1'
#
loop_
_entity.id
_entity.type
_entity.pdbx_description
1 polymer ?
#
loop_
_entity_poly.entity_id
_entity_poly.type
_entity_poly.pdbx_seq_one_letter_code
_entity_poly.pdbx_strand_id
1 'polypeptide(L)'
;MKEAIEQKNRKKLMKCLAAHRVVPVKNQWNETSFGKTIASFERRGDPKPRITEGTRDMMIDVLDIENDSDIERVRTRIKNQPNWGNEA
;
A
#
# COMPACT_ATOMS: atom_id res chain seq x y z
N MET A 1 -12.46 -2.60 20.89
CA MET A 1 -13.34 -2.14 19.78
C MET A 1 -12.59 -1.43 18.66
N LYS A 2 -11.55 -0.60 18.95
CA LYS A 2 -10.75 0.11 17.94
C LYS A 2 -9.99 -0.82 16.98
N GLU A 3 -9.31 -1.84 17.50
CA GLU A 3 -8.53 -2.79 16.69
C GLU A 3 -9.36 -3.53 15.62
N ALA A 4 -10.63 -3.84 15.92
CA ALA A 4 -11.53 -4.48 14.96
C ALA A 4 -11.91 -3.56 13.79
N ILE A 5 -12.01 -2.25 14.05
CA ILE A 5 -12.29 -1.23 13.02
C ILE A 5 -11.05 -1.03 12.14
N GLU A 6 -9.87 -0.96 12.76
CA GLU A 6 -8.59 -0.81 12.04
C GLU A 6 -8.32 -2.01 11.14
N GLN A 7 -8.54 -3.25 11.63
CA GLN A 7 -8.43 -4.44 10.79
C GLN A 7 -9.44 -4.46 9.63
N LYS A 8 -10.67 -3.97 9.86
CA LYS A 8 -11.69 -3.87 8.82
C LYS A 8 -11.28 -2.86 7.74
N ASN A 9 -10.74 -1.71 8.15
CA ASN A 9 -10.24 -0.67 7.24
C ASN A 9 -9.04 -1.18 6.44
N ARG A 10 -8.07 -1.84 7.09
CA ARG A 10 -6.92 -2.47 6.43
C ARG A 10 -7.35 -3.47 5.37
N LYS A 11 -8.29 -4.38 5.68
CA LYS A 11 -8.83 -5.35 4.71
C LYS A 11 -9.55 -4.68 3.54
N LYS A 12 -10.37 -3.65 3.80
CA LYS A 12 -11.05 -2.89 2.74
C LYS A 12 -10.07 -2.19 1.81
N LEU A 13 -9.05 -1.54 2.38
CA LEU A 13 -8.02 -0.86 1.61
C LEU A 13 -7.23 -1.86 0.76
N MET A 14 -6.79 -3.01 1.30
CA MET A 14 -6.12 -4.04 0.53
C MET A 14 -6.95 -4.55 -0.65
N LYS A 15 -8.26 -4.74 -0.47
CA LYS A 15 -9.17 -5.10 -1.57
C LYS A 15 -9.25 -4.00 -2.61
N CYS A 16 -9.37 -2.74 -2.20
CA CYS A 16 -9.40 -1.59 -3.12
C CYS A 16 -8.11 -1.51 -3.95
N LEU A 17 -6.95 -1.56 -3.29
CA LEU A 17 -5.64 -1.56 -3.94
C LEU A 17 -5.50 -2.71 -4.93
N ALA A 18 -5.98 -3.91 -4.57
CA ALA A 18 -5.93 -5.05 -5.47
C ALA A 18 -6.80 -4.86 -6.73
N ALA A 19 -8.03 -4.34 -6.59
CA ALA A 19 -8.91 -4.06 -7.73
C ALA A 19 -8.29 -3.04 -8.70
N HIS A 20 -7.61 -2.03 -8.17
CA HIS A 20 -6.93 -1.02 -8.98
C HIS A 20 -5.52 -1.42 -9.42
N ARG A 21 -5.06 -2.62 -9.04
CA ARG A 21 -3.70 -3.14 -9.28
C ARG A 21 -2.60 -2.21 -8.73
N VAL A 22 -2.86 -1.58 -7.59
CA VAL A 22 -1.94 -0.71 -6.88
C VAL A 22 -1.22 -1.49 -5.79
N VAL A 23 0.11 -1.39 -5.71
CA VAL A 23 0.91 -2.03 -4.67
C VAL A 23 1.89 -1.04 -4.04
N PRO A 24 2.22 -1.21 -2.75
CA PRO A 24 3.31 -0.47 -2.17
C PRO A 24 4.63 -0.90 -2.80
N VAL A 25 5.53 0.06 -2.93
CA VAL A 25 6.88 -0.09 -3.46
C VAL A 25 7.85 0.71 -2.59
N LYS A 26 9.13 0.30 -2.61
CA LYS A 26 10.17 1.09 -1.97
C LYS A 26 10.27 2.45 -2.66
N ASN A 27 10.20 3.54 -1.88
CA ASN A 27 10.47 4.85 -2.44
C ASN A 27 11.98 5.03 -2.60
N GLN A 28 12.45 5.00 -3.85
CA GLN A 28 13.85 5.21 -4.21
C GLN A 28 14.32 6.67 -4.08
N TRP A 29 13.40 7.63 -3.85
CA TRP A 29 13.70 9.05 -3.78
C TRP A 29 13.66 9.63 -2.36
N ASN A 30 12.99 8.95 -1.42
CA ASN A 30 12.97 9.31 0.00
C ASN A 30 13.66 8.22 0.83
N GLU A 31 14.99 8.14 0.73
CA GLU A 31 15.79 7.71 1.87
C GLU A 31 15.85 8.88 2.86
N THR A 32 14.73 9.22 3.48
CA THR A 32 14.73 10.26 4.49
C THR A 32 15.39 9.73 5.75
N SER A 33 16.41 10.46 6.17
CA SER A 33 17.19 10.37 7.40
C SER A 33 16.42 9.72 8.55
N PHE A 34 17.06 8.83 9.32
CA PHE A 34 16.51 8.08 10.47
C PHE A 34 15.86 6.71 10.18
N GLY A 35 16.11 6.10 9.02
CA GLY A 35 15.81 4.66 8.79
C GLY A 35 14.33 4.32 8.59
N LYS A 36 13.47 5.32 8.35
CA LYS A 36 12.08 5.10 7.95
C LYS A 36 11.98 5.16 6.42
N THR A 37 11.82 4.00 5.79
CA THR A 37 11.47 3.95 4.38
C THR A 37 10.02 4.42 4.22
N ILE A 38 9.81 5.55 3.58
CA ILE A 38 8.45 5.98 3.19
C ILE A 38 8.05 5.10 2.00
N ALA A 39 6.98 4.30 2.11
CA ALA A 39 6.50 3.52 0.97
C ALA A 39 5.89 4.44 -0.10
N SER A 40 6.17 4.16 -1.36
CA SER A 40 5.41 4.71 -2.50
C SER A 40 4.36 3.70 -2.94
N PHE A 41 3.43 4.09 -3.80
CA PHE A 41 2.45 3.17 -4.39
C PHE A 41 2.52 3.27 -5.90
N GLU A 42 2.56 2.12 -6.58
CA GLU A 42 2.60 2.02 -8.03
C GLU A 42 1.42 1.21 -8.53
N ARG A 43 0.86 1.61 -9.68
CA ARG A 43 -0.19 0.87 -10.37
C ARG A 43 0.43 0.01 -11.45
N ARG A 44 0.04 -1.27 -11.55
CA ARG A 44 0.49 -2.13 -12.64
C ARG A 44 0.06 -1.53 -13.98
N GLY A 45 1.02 -1.23 -14.84
CA GLY A 45 0.79 -0.58 -16.14
C GLY A 45 0.83 0.95 -16.12
N ASP A 46 0.93 1.57 -14.94
CA ASP A 46 1.11 3.01 -14.78
C ASP A 46 2.11 3.29 -13.64
N PRO A 47 3.40 3.49 -13.96
CA PRO A 47 4.46 3.66 -12.95
C PRO A 47 4.38 5.00 -12.21
N LYS A 48 3.44 5.89 -12.56
CA LYS A 48 3.24 7.18 -11.89
C LYS A 48 1.76 7.39 -11.54
N PRO A 49 1.18 6.55 -10.67
CA PRO A 49 -0.19 6.79 -10.25
C PRO A 49 -0.23 8.13 -9.50
N ARG A 50 -1.17 9.01 -9.88
CA ARG A 50 -1.38 10.30 -9.23
C ARG A 50 -2.02 10.08 -7.87
N ILE A 51 -1.23 9.66 -6.89
CA ILE A 51 -1.62 9.55 -5.49
C ILE A 51 -1.05 10.77 -4.79
N THR A 52 -1.94 11.58 -4.20
CA THR A 52 -1.53 12.77 -3.45
C THR A 52 -0.79 12.34 -2.18
N GLU A 53 0.13 13.17 -1.69
CA GLU A 53 0.90 12.89 -0.48
C GLU A 53 0.04 12.50 0.72
N GLY A 54 -1.03 13.27 1.00
CA GLY A 54 -1.93 12.94 2.11
C GLY A 54 -2.66 11.59 1.94
N THR A 55 -2.93 11.18 0.70
CA THR A 55 -3.53 9.86 0.43
C THR A 55 -2.50 8.75 0.64
N ARG A 56 -1.26 8.96 0.18
CA ARG A 56 -0.14 8.03 0.40
C ARG A 56 0.07 7.80 1.89
N ASP A 57 0.18 8.86 2.68
CA ASP A 57 0.49 8.78 4.11
C ASP A 57 -0.65 8.09 4.89
N MET A 58 -1.91 8.37 4.53
CA MET A 58 -3.06 7.64 5.09
C MET A 58 -3.02 6.14 4.75
N MET A 59 -2.64 5.77 3.52
CA MET A 59 -2.54 4.37 3.13
C MET A 59 -1.41 3.66 3.87
N ILE A 60 -0.26 4.31 4.07
CA ILE A 60 0.87 3.79 4.86
C ILE A 60 0.44 3.50 6.29
N ASP A 61 -0.25 4.45 6.93
CA ASP A 61 -0.75 4.33 8.31
C ASP A 61 -1.74 3.16 8.46
N VAL A 62 -2.75 3.09 7.60
CA VAL A 62 -3.76 2.02 7.64
C VAL A 62 -3.16 0.64 7.35
N LEU A 63 -2.18 0.57 6.45
CA LEU A 63 -1.47 -0.66 6.09
C LEU A 63 -0.36 -1.02 7.07
N ASP A 64 0.00 -0.10 7.97
CA ASP A 64 0.98 -0.31 9.04
C ASP A 64 2.34 -0.68 8.43
N ILE A 65 2.80 0.19 7.52
CA ILE A 65 4.06 0.05 6.79
C ILE A 65 5.11 0.95 7.41
N GLU A 66 6.10 0.36 8.07
CA GLU A 66 7.18 1.10 8.72
C GLU A 66 8.56 0.89 8.06
N ASN A 67 8.73 -0.24 7.36
CA ASN A 67 10.00 -0.68 6.80
C ASN A 67 9.84 -1.47 5.48
N ASP A 68 10.97 -1.79 4.84
CA ASP A 68 11.02 -2.53 3.57
C ASP A 68 10.37 -3.94 3.67
N SER A 69 10.44 -4.60 4.82
CA SER A 69 9.82 -5.92 5.02
C SER A 69 8.28 -5.82 5.01
N ASP A 70 7.74 -4.77 5.62
CA ASP A 70 6.30 -4.50 5.59
C ASP A 70 5.78 -4.20 4.19
N ILE A 71 6.57 -3.48 3.39
CA ILE A 71 6.27 -3.22 1.98
C ILE A 71 6.06 -4.55 1.25
N GLU A 72 7.01 -5.48 1.35
CA GLU A 72 6.93 -6.79 0.68
C GLU A 72 5.79 -7.66 1.21
N ARG A 73 5.56 -7.64 2.53
CA ARG A 73 4.45 -8.34 3.18
C ARG A 73 3.10 -7.85 2.68
N VAL A 74 2.89 -6.53 2.66
CA VAL A 74 1.64 -5.91 2.21
C VAL A 74 1.45 -6.10 0.72
N ARG A 75 2.51 -5.90 -0.08
CA ARG A 75 2.50 -6.16 -1.53
C ARG A 75 2.05 -7.59 -1.83
N THR A 76 2.61 -8.58 -1.16
CA THR A 76 2.25 -10.00 -1.34
C THR A 76 0.78 -10.24 -0.98
N ARG A 77 0.31 -9.66 0.14
CA ARG A 77 -1.10 -9.77 0.56
C ARG A 77 -2.07 -9.14 -0.42
N ILE A 78 -1.71 -8.03 -1.06
CA ILE A 78 -2.52 -7.37 -2.09
C ILE A 78 -2.55 -8.23 -3.35
N LYS A 79 -1.40 -8.74 -3.81
CA LYS A 79 -1.30 -9.61 -4.99
C LYS A 79 -2.07 -10.93 -4.84
N ASN A 80 -2.17 -11.45 -3.62
CA ASN A 80 -2.93 -12.67 -3.32
C ASN A 80 -4.44 -12.41 -3.14
N GLN A 81 -4.92 -11.18 -3.25
CA GLN A 81 -6.36 -10.93 -3.23
C GLN A 81 -7.01 -11.48 -4.52
N PRO A 82 -8.22 -12.05 -4.43
CA PRO A 82 -8.91 -12.64 -5.58
C PRO A 82 -9.19 -11.64 -6.72
N ASN A 83 -9.22 -10.35 -6.42
CA ASN A 83 -9.48 -9.27 -7.36
C ASN A 83 -8.22 -8.62 -7.97
N TRP A 84 -7.01 -9.14 -7.70
CA TRP A 84 -5.76 -8.64 -8.29
C TRP A 84 -5.68 -8.85 -9.82
N GLY A 85 -6.39 -9.85 -10.34
CA GLY A 85 -6.36 -10.24 -11.75
C GLY A 85 -7.59 -9.84 -12.57
N ASN A 86 -8.76 -9.67 -11.94
CA ASN A 86 -9.98 -9.34 -12.67
C ASN A 86 -9.88 -7.93 -13.23
N GLU A 87 -10.11 -7.79 -14.53
CA GLU A 87 -10.24 -6.49 -15.18
C GLU A 87 -11.37 -5.71 -14.50
N ALA A 88 -11.06 -4.48 -14.10
CA ALA A 88 -12.03 -3.52 -13.57
C ALA A 88 -12.74 -2.84 -14.73
#